data_AF-A0A8B8BTN1-F1
#
_entry.id   AF-A0A8B8BTN1-F1
#
_cell.length_a   1.000
_cell.length_b   1.000
_cell.length_c   1.000
_cell.angle_alpha   90.00
_cell.angle_beta   90.00
_cell.angle_gamma   90.00
#
_symmetry.space_group_name_H-M   'P 1'
#
loop_
_entity.id
_entity.type
_entity.pdbx_description
1 polymer ?
#
loop_
_entity_poly.entity_id
_entity_poly.type
_entity_poly.pdbx_seq_one_letter_code
_entity_poly.pdbx_strand_id
1 'polypeptide(L)'
;MWIVIFEIYLYFHQIDAQVNMALGKPVWENRPWENIENWRGGNAVDGRYSNRSAAGGQCVISENRVRTATWRVDLGGVVSISHIHIYYRTDNLPSPTEYTSRMAGFFLYVSNTTSKEDGYLCFHEIQTVTGTPLEDQKINCSVYGRYVFYYNERRSDVTYPSYYSKYAYYELCELEVYDCSNPGHFGPNCSIPCPINCQERRCDVNTGQCLGCLPGYQGLNCDQVCDLQTFGLECSQSCGNCSNGETCHHVNGSCLQGCNEGLMDWNCTTGRQTDDLLSCDNKLIVICVVMAFVIVLTGSVLNYIYWKSKNKERFQNKQILELSAANTNDTSKEEIAADDSKQYTDLQKERELNPYEGLRIYSN
;
A
#
# COMPACT_ATOMS: atom_id res chain seq x y z
N MET A 1 30.57 -52.51 11.97
CA MET A 1 31.49 -51.36 12.10
C MET A 1 31.29 -50.29 11.01
N TRP A 2 30.73 -50.60 9.84
CA TRP A 2 30.41 -49.60 8.81
C TRP A 2 29.04 -48.92 8.97
N ILE A 3 28.06 -49.58 9.59
CA ILE A 3 26.71 -49.02 9.85
C ILE A 3 26.75 -47.93 10.92
N VAL A 4 27.62 -48.06 11.92
CA VAL A 4 27.79 -47.06 12.99
C VAL A 4 28.49 -45.80 12.47
N ILE A 5 29.34 -45.90 11.44
CA ILE A 5 30.00 -44.74 10.82
C ILE A 5 28.99 -43.94 9.99
N PHE A 6 28.02 -44.60 9.33
CA PHE A 6 26.99 -43.90 8.54
C PHE A 6 25.95 -43.17 9.39
N GLU A 7 25.60 -43.72 10.56
CA GLU A 7 24.73 -43.06 11.56
C GLU A 7 25.46 -41.90 12.27
N ILE A 8 26.78 -41.97 12.45
CA ILE A 8 27.59 -40.87 13.00
C ILE A 8 27.78 -39.73 11.97
N TYR A 9 27.76 -40.01 10.66
CA TYR A 9 27.78 -38.97 9.63
C TYR A 9 26.45 -38.22 9.44
N LEU A 10 25.34 -38.74 10.00
CA LEU A 10 24.05 -38.03 10.07
C LEU A 10 23.89 -37.22 11.36
N TYR A 11 24.82 -37.34 12.30
CA TYR A 11 24.91 -36.50 13.50
C TYR A 11 25.91 -35.37 13.21
N PHE A 12 25.45 -34.12 13.22
CA PHE A 12 26.22 -32.87 13.04
C PHE A 12 26.44 -32.33 11.62
N HIS A 13 25.40 -32.30 10.78
CA HIS A 13 25.11 -31.03 10.12
C HIS A 13 24.03 -30.33 10.93
N GLN A 14 24.45 -29.61 11.97
CA GLN A 14 23.63 -28.55 12.53
C GLN A 14 23.50 -27.51 11.42
N ILE A 15 22.43 -27.62 10.63
CA ILE A 15 22.04 -26.54 9.73
C ILE A 15 21.73 -25.39 10.67
N ASP A 16 22.60 -24.39 10.69
CA ASP A 16 22.36 -23.16 11.41
C ASP A 16 21.14 -22.51 10.74
N ALA A 17 19.99 -22.71 11.36
CA ALA A 17 18.73 -22.37 10.70
C ALA A 17 18.46 -20.88 10.69
N GLN A 18 19.14 -20.15 11.58
CA GLN A 18 19.22 -18.71 11.57
C GLN A 18 20.49 -18.28 10.82
N VAL A 19 20.36 -17.23 10.03
CA VAL A 19 21.42 -16.73 9.16
C VAL A 19 21.65 -15.25 9.43
N ASN A 20 22.91 -14.81 9.35
CA ASN A 20 23.26 -13.40 9.42
C ASN A 20 22.77 -12.68 8.15
N MET A 21 21.64 -12.01 8.24
CA MET A 21 21.02 -11.23 7.18
C MET A 21 21.80 -9.95 6.85
N ALA A 22 22.71 -9.50 7.71
CA ALA A 22 23.54 -8.33 7.45
C ALA A 22 24.79 -8.64 6.61
N LEU A 23 25.19 -9.92 6.51
CA LEU A 23 26.42 -10.33 5.83
C LEU A 23 26.49 -9.81 4.37
N GLY A 24 27.54 -9.05 4.07
CA GLY A 24 27.82 -8.46 2.76
C GLY A 24 26.81 -7.41 2.30
N LYS A 25 25.95 -6.91 3.18
CA LYS A 25 24.89 -5.97 2.82
C LYS A 25 25.41 -4.54 2.64
N PRO A 26 24.73 -3.71 1.82
CA PRO A 26 25.10 -2.31 1.66
C PRO A 26 24.90 -1.54 2.96
N VAL A 27 25.81 -0.60 3.18
CA VAL A 27 25.91 0.20 4.40
C VAL A 27 25.93 1.68 4.06
N TRP A 28 25.37 2.48 4.95
CA TRP A 28 25.49 3.93 4.96
C TRP A 28 26.04 4.42 6.30
N GLU A 29 26.87 5.44 6.26
CA GLU A 29 27.50 6.03 7.44
C GLU A 29 27.51 7.56 7.32
N ASN A 30 27.29 8.27 8.43
CA ASN A 30 27.13 9.73 8.39
C ASN A 30 28.44 10.51 8.60
N ARG A 31 29.47 9.88 9.19
CA ARG A 31 30.74 10.52 9.59
C ARG A 31 31.93 9.62 9.26
N PRO A 32 32.11 9.19 8.00
CA PRO A 32 33.23 8.35 7.63
C PRO A 32 34.55 9.05 7.92
N TRP A 33 35.56 8.31 8.41
CA TRP A 33 36.90 8.88 8.53
C TRP A 33 37.46 9.27 7.16
N GLU A 34 37.92 10.51 7.02
CA GLU A 34 38.39 11.05 5.74
C GLU A 34 39.65 10.33 5.22
N ASN A 35 39.68 10.04 3.92
CA ASN A 35 40.85 9.51 3.21
C ASN A 35 41.42 8.17 3.73
N ILE A 36 40.66 7.40 4.52
CA ILE A 36 41.04 6.05 4.95
C ILE A 36 40.04 5.04 4.43
N GLU A 37 40.47 4.20 3.49
CA GLU A 37 39.63 3.14 2.92
C GLU A 37 39.46 1.93 3.85
N ASN A 38 40.43 1.71 4.75
CA ASN A 38 40.44 0.54 5.64
C ASN A 38 39.43 0.61 6.79
N TRP A 39 38.72 1.72 6.97
CA TRP A 39 37.77 1.95 8.10
C TRP A 39 36.33 2.18 7.63
N ARG A 40 35.99 1.68 6.44
CA ARG A 40 34.68 1.92 5.81
C ARG A 40 33.58 1.07 6.43
N GLY A 41 32.35 1.56 6.33
CA GLY A 41 31.16 0.94 6.91
C GLY A 41 30.94 -0.54 6.58
N GLY A 42 31.37 -0.99 5.40
CA GLY A 42 31.24 -2.38 4.96
C GLY A 42 32.02 -3.39 5.80
N ASN A 43 33.06 -2.95 6.53
CA ASN A 43 33.83 -3.83 7.41
C ASN A 43 32.96 -4.41 8.54
N ALA A 44 31.93 -3.68 8.98
CA ALA A 44 31.07 -4.15 10.07
C ALA A 44 30.06 -5.22 9.65
N VAL A 45 30.07 -5.66 8.39
CA VAL A 45 29.16 -6.66 7.85
C VAL A 45 29.89 -7.65 6.94
N ASP A 46 31.22 -7.76 7.07
CA ASP A 46 32.03 -8.62 6.20
C ASP A 46 32.26 -10.02 6.80
N GLY A 47 31.77 -10.27 8.01
CA GLY A 47 31.92 -11.52 8.74
C GLY A 47 33.29 -11.69 9.41
N ARG A 48 34.07 -10.62 9.59
CA ARG A 48 35.44 -10.68 10.11
C ARG A 48 35.62 -9.73 11.30
N TYR A 49 35.78 -10.31 12.48
CA TYR A 49 35.98 -9.55 13.73
C TYR A 49 37.02 -10.17 14.67
N SER A 50 37.95 -10.97 14.14
CA SER A 50 39.00 -11.61 14.93
C SER A 50 40.15 -10.67 15.31
N ASN A 51 40.43 -9.66 14.48
CA ASN A 51 41.42 -8.62 14.74
C ASN A 51 40.71 -7.27 14.92
N ARG A 52 40.35 -6.96 16.16
CA ARG A 52 39.51 -5.81 16.54
C ARG A 52 40.33 -4.54 16.78
N SER A 53 41.45 -4.42 16.08
CA SER A 53 42.30 -3.22 16.10
C SER A 53 42.06 -2.32 14.92
N ALA A 54 42.32 -1.02 15.09
CA ALA A 54 42.23 -0.05 13.99
C ALA A 54 43.11 -0.44 12.79
N ALA A 55 44.29 -1.02 13.01
CA ALA A 55 45.17 -1.48 11.93
C ALA A 55 44.74 -2.84 11.34
N GLY A 56 43.82 -3.55 11.99
CA GLY A 56 43.38 -4.89 11.58
C GLY A 56 42.52 -4.93 10.32
N GLY A 57 41.95 -3.79 9.90
CA GLY A 57 41.13 -3.69 8.70
C GLY A 57 39.83 -4.48 8.76
N GLN A 58 39.31 -4.66 9.98
CA GLN A 58 38.10 -5.45 10.29
C GLN A 58 37.07 -4.64 11.09
N CYS A 59 37.27 -3.32 11.22
CA CYS A 59 36.33 -2.46 11.92
C CYS A 59 36.06 -1.21 11.08
N VAL A 60 34.80 -0.76 11.10
CA VAL A 60 34.46 0.62 10.72
C VAL A 60 34.89 1.55 11.85
N ILE A 61 35.43 2.71 11.51
CA ILE A 61 35.79 3.74 12.48
C ILE A 61 35.26 5.09 11.99
N SER A 62 34.38 5.69 12.79
CA SER A 62 33.84 7.02 12.54
C SER A 62 34.87 8.12 12.77
N GLU A 63 34.62 9.29 12.18
CA GLU A 63 35.33 10.55 12.46
C GLU A 63 35.46 10.83 13.97
N ASN A 64 36.53 11.54 14.35
CA ASN A 64 36.83 11.87 15.73
C ASN A 64 36.20 13.22 16.16
N ARG A 65 35.98 13.40 17.47
CA ARG A 65 35.55 14.66 18.10
C ARG A 65 34.16 15.16 17.68
N VAL A 66 33.33 14.28 17.13
CA VAL A 66 31.93 14.55 16.81
C VAL A 66 30.99 14.13 17.95
N ARG A 67 29.81 14.76 18.01
CA ARG A 67 28.82 14.49 19.07
C ARG A 67 27.70 13.55 18.66
N THR A 68 27.63 13.17 17.38
CA THR A 68 26.67 12.19 16.86
C THR A 68 27.37 11.28 15.87
N ALA A 69 27.03 10.00 15.92
CA ALA A 69 27.58 8.98 15.06
C ALA A 69 26.44 8.04 14.66
N THR A 70 26.26 7.81 13.35
CA THR A 70 25.19 6.98 12.81
C THR A 70 25.72 6.08 11.72
N TRP A 71 25.47 4.80 11.88
CA TRP A 71 25.79 3.75 10.92
C TRP A 71 24.52 2.94 10.65
N ARG A 72 24.30 2.52 9.40
CA ARG A 72 23.11 1.78 8.99
C ARG A 72 23.45 0.71 7.98
N VAL A 73 22.88 -0.48 8.16
CA VAL A 73 22.83 -1.53 7.13
C VAL A 73 21.45 -1.60 6.49
N ASP A 74 21.40 -1.83 5.18
CA ASP A 74 20.18 -2.16 4.42
C ASP A 74 20.16 -3.67 4.13
N LEU A 75 19.23 -4.39 4.76
CA LEU A 75 19.11 -5.84 4.65
C LEU A 75 18.59 -6.30 3.26
N GLY A 76 18.16 -5.36 2.42
CA GLY A 76 17.67 -5.57 1.06
C GLY A 76 16.16 -5.80 0.97
N GLY A 77 15.50 -6.03 2.10
CA GLY A 77 14.05 -6.22 2.22
C GLY A 77 13.64 -6.24 3.69
N VAL A 78 12.33 -6.26 3.95
CA VAL A 78 11.81 -6.39 5.32
C VAL A 78 11.98 -7.85 5.77
N VAL A 79 12.77 -8.06 6.82
CA VAL A 79 13.06 -9.37 7.43
C VAL A 79 12.52 -9.45 8.86
N SER A 80 12.41 -10.65 9.42
CA SER A 80 11.93 -10.89 10.79
C SER A 80 13.13 -11.03 11.73
N ILE A 81 13.62 -9.92 12.28
CA ILE A 81 14.82 -9.94 13.12
C ILE A 81 14.51 -10.71 14.41
N SER A 82 15.32 -11.71 14.75
CA SER A 82 15.30 -12.43 16.02
C SER A 82 16.13 -11.72 17.07
N HIS A 83 17.37 -11.43 16.71
CA HIS A 83 18.36 -10.81 17.59
C HIS A 83 19.49 -10.20 16.76
N ILE A 84 20.25 -9.31 17.40
CA ILE A 84 21.37 -8.58 16.81
C ILE A 84 22.59 -8.79 17.69
N HIS A 85 23.72 -9.13 17.09
CA HIS A 85 25.01 -9.16 17.76
C HIS A 85 25.86 -7.97 17.31
N ILE A 86 26.51 -7.30 18.27
CA ILE A 86 27.48 -6.26 17.97
C ILE A 86 28.82 -6.65 18.57
N TYR A 87 29.83 -6.56 17.73
CA TYR A 87 31.21 -6.71 18.09
C TYR A 87 31.89 -5.35 17.98
N TYR A 88 32.27 -4.75 19.11
CA TYR A 88 32.94 -3.44 19.15
C TYR A 88 34.47 -3.53 19.03
N ARG A 89 35.13 -2.42 18.69
CA ARG A 89 36.59 -2.28 18.68
C ARG A 89 37.18 -2.45 20.09
N THR A 90 38.31 -3.15 20.20
CA THR A 90 39.04 -3.33 21.46
C THR A 90 40.54 -3.06 21.35
N ASP A 91 41.05 -2.85 20.13
CA ASP A 91 42.48 -2.88 19.80
C ASP A 91 43.20 -4.18 20.20
N ASN A 92 42.44 -5.27 20.38
CA ASN A 92 42.95 -6.53 20.91
C ASN A 92 43.65 -6.37 22.27
N LEU A 93 43.26 -5.34 23.04
CA LEU A 93 43.77 -5.10 24.37
C LEU A 93 42.96 -5.88 25.40
N PRO A 94 43.54 -6.23 26.56
CA PRO A 94 42.81 -6.85 27.66
C PRO A 94 41.65 -5.96 28.15
N SER A 95 40.49 -6.57 28.41
CA SER A 95 39.29 -5.89 28.90
C SER A 95 39.43 -5.49 30.39
N PRO A 96 38.86 -4.35 30.84
CA PRO A 96 38.16 -3.34 30.06
C PRO A 96 39.12 -2.39 29.33
N THR A 97 38.77 -2.01 28.11
CA THR A 97 39.55 -1.08 27.27
C THR A 97 38.95 0.32 27.30
N GLU A 98 39.71 1.35 26.90
CA GLU A 98 39.14 2.70 26.73
C GLU A 98 38.11 2.79 25.59
N TYR A 99 37.99 1.75 24.77
CA TYR A 99 37.07 1.70 23.63
C TYR A 99 35.64 1.35 24.09
N THR A 100 35.47 0.56 25.15
CA THR A 100 34.13 0.26 25.68
C THR A 100 33.42 1.53 26.19
N SER A 101 34.18 2.49 26.72
CA SER A 101 33.70 3.85 27.05
C SER A 101 33.13 4.63 25.86
N ARG A 102 33.61 4.35 24.63
CA ARG A 102 33.11 5.00 23.39
C ARG A 102 31.81 4.39 22.90
N MET A 103 31.58 3.11 23.21
CA MET A 103 30.34 2.39 22.88
C MET A 103 29.16 2.84 23.75
N ALA A 104 29.41 3.32 24.98
CA ALA A 104 28.38 3.58 25.98
C ALA A 104 27.22 4.46 25.49
N GLY A 105 25.99 4.16 25.92
CA GLY A 105 24.80 4.95 25.62
C GLY A 105 24.34 4.92 24.16
N PHE A 106 24.69 3.86 23.41
CA PHE A 106 24.22 3.71 22.03
C PHE A 106 22.77 3.24 21.96
N PHE A 107 22.16 3.53 20.82
CA PHE A 107 20.81 3.15 20.46
C PHE A 107 20.87 2.24 19.24
N LEU A 108 20.00 1.23 19.22
CA LEU A 108 19.67 0.48 18.02
C LEU A 108 18.25 0.79 17.60
N TYR A 109 18.08 1.14 16.33
CA TYR A 109 16.77 1.29 15.71
C TYR A 109 16.60 0.29 14.59
N VAL A 110 15.38 -0.19 14.42
CA VAL A 110 14.96 -0.99 13.28
C VAL A 110 13.89 -0.21 12.54
N SER A 111 14.08 0.04 11.24
CA SER A 111 13.17 0.86 10.43
C SER A 111 12.86 0.21 9.08
N ASN A 112 11.72 0.57 8.51
CA ASN A 112 11.37 0.25 7.12
C ASN A 112 11.76 1.38 6.16
N THR A 113 12.19 2.53 6.67
CA THR A 113 12.64 3.69 5.89
C THR A 113 14.13 3.94 6.12
N THR A 114 14.72 4.81 5.30
CA THR A 114 16.08 5.28 5.48
C THR A 114 16.23 6.28 6.63
N SER A 115 15.21 6.44 7.47
CA SER A 115 15.19 7.34 8.62
C SER A 115 15.11 6.51 9.91
N LYS A 116 15.92 6.85 10.91
CA LYS A 116 15.85 6.18 12.22
C LYS A 116 14.66 6.69 13.05
N GLU A 117 14.22 7.90 12.75
CA GLU A 117 13.10 8.59 13.40
C GLU A 117 11.76 7.89 13.18
N ASP A 118 11.62 7.17 12.05
CA ASP A 118 10.45 6.35 11.75
C ASP A 118 10.57 4.92 12.31
N GLY A 119 11.70 4.62 12.94
CA GLY A 119 12.06 3.27 13.38
C GLY A 119 11.60 2.94 14.79
N TYR A 120 11.50 1.64 15.06
CA TYR A 120 11.32 1.10 16.40
C TYR A 120 12.64 1.14 17.17
N LEU A 121 12.63 1.69 18.39
CA LEU A 121 13.77 1.64 19.30
C LEU A 121 13.91 0.22 19.86
N CYS A 122 14.82 -0.52 19.25
CA CYS A 122 15.10 -1.92 19.51
C CYS A 122 15.89 -2.11 20.82
N PHE A 123 16.88 -1.25 21.06
CA PHE A 123 17.71 -1.30 22.25
C PHE A 123 18.30 0.07 22.54
N HIS A 124 18.42 0.40 23.81
CA HIS A 124 19.19 1.55 24.28
C HIS A 124 20.11 1.02 25.38
N GLU A 125 21.41 1.16 25.17
CA GLU A 125 22.39 0.84 26.19
C GLU A 125 22.21 1.83 27.34
N ILE A 126 21.70 1.31 28.46
CA ILE A 126 21.58 2.04 29.70
C ILE A 126 22.20 1.13 30.76
N GLN A 127 23.46 1.35 31.10
CA GLN A 127 24.04 0.61 32.22
C GLN A 127 23.57 1.18 33.56
N THR A 128 22.98 0.29 34.36
CA THR A 128 22.47 0.52 35.72
C THR A 128 23.52 0.19 36.81
N VAL A 129 24.73 -0.23 36.42
CA VAL A 129 25.81 -0.64 37.33
C VAL A 129 27.12 0.08 36.98
N THR A 130 28.02 0.22 37.95
CA THR A 130 29.33 0.86 37.79
C THR A 130 30.21 0.07 36.81
N GLY A 131 30.39 0.55 35.58
CA GLY A 131 31.21 -0.13 34.58
C GLY A 131 31.06 0.46 33.19
N THR A 132 31.81 -0.09 32.23
CA THR A 132 31.62 0.20 30.80
C THR A 132 30.81 -0.93 30.14
N PRO A 133 30.16 -0.69 28.98
CA PRO A 133 29.55 -1.74 28.15
C PRO A 133 30.47 -2.93 27.92
N LEU A 134 29.90 -4.12 27.81
CA LEU A 134 30.63 -5.27 27.27
C LEU A 134 31.03 -4.99 25.82
N GLU A 135 32.22 -5.43 25.42
CA GLU A 135 32.70 -5.32 24.03
C GLU A 135 31.89 -6.15 23.03
N ASP A 136 31.22 -7.20 23.52
CA ASP A 136 30.29 -8.04 22.76
C ASP A 136 28.88 -7.85 23.31
N GLN A 137 27.98 -7.35 22.48
CA GLN A 137 26.59 -7.14 22.84
C GLN A 137 25.71 -8.16 22.12
N LYS A 138 24.95 -8.93 22.90
CA LYS A 138 23.93 -9.86 22.39
C LYS A 138 22.56 -9.31 22.73
N ILE A 139 21.87 -8.79 21.71
CA ILE A 139 20.67 -7.98 21.88
C ILE A 139 19.49 -8.76 21.30
N ASN A 140 18.63 -9.23 22.18
CA ASN A 140 17.36 -9.84 21.78
C ASN A 140 16.42 -8.73 21.33
N CYS A 141 16.04 -8.76 20.06
CA CYS A 141 15.23 -7.72 19.46
C CYS A 141 14.39 -8.33 18.36
N SER A 142 13.15 -8.63 18.72
CA SER A 142 12.24 -9.36 17.85
C SER A 142 11.27 -8.40 17.18
N VAL A 143 11.67 -7.92 16.00
CA VAL A 143 10.94 -6.90 15.24
C VAL A 143 11.16 -7.11 13.75
N TYR A 144 10.25 -6.61 12.93
CA TYR A 144 10.43 -6.61 11.49
C TYR A 144 11.02 -5.29 11.02
N GLY A 145 11.92 -5.36 10.07
CA GLY A 145 12.54 -4.18 9.50
C GLY A 145 13.40 -4.46 8.30
N ARG A 146 13.72 -3.39 7.57
CA ARG A 146 14.68 -3.44 6.47
C ARG A 146 16.04 -2.85 6.85
N TYR A 147 16.04 -1.83 7.68
CA TYR A 147 17.23 -1.09 8.05
C TYR A 147 17.50 -1.24 9.53
N VAL A 148 18.75 -1.55 9.88
CA VAL A 148 19.22 -1.53 11.27
C VAL A 148 20.19 -0.37 11.42
N PHE A 149 19.93 0.50 12.39
CA PHE A 149 20.73 1.67 12.69
C PHE A 149 21.44 1.49 14.02
N TYR A 150 22.75 1.65 14.01
CA TYR A 150 23.51 2.00 15.20
C TYR A 150 23.58 3.52 15.31
N TYR A 151 23.13 4.07 16.43
CA TYR A 151 23.16 5.50 16.69
C TYR A 151 23.81 5.77 18.05
N ASN A 152 24.68 6.76 18.10
CA ASN A 152 25.34 7.15 19.34
C ASN A 152 25.39 8.68 19.42
N GLU A 153 25.12 9.24 20.60
CA GLU A 153 25.05 10.68 20.80
C GLU A 153 25.67 11.16 22.13
N ARG A 154 26.22 12.37 22.09
CA ARG A 154 26.80 13.09 23.24
C ARG A 154 26.28 14.52 23.26
N ARG A 155 25.11 14.69 23.83
CA ARG A 155 24.46 15.99 24.00
C ARG A 155 25.26 16.89 24.95
N SER A 156 25.26 18.20 24.70
CA SER A 156 26.02 19.15 25.53
C SER A 156 25.30 19.55 26.81
N ASP A 157 23.98 19.36 26.84
CA ASP A 157 23.07 19.68 27.95
C ASP A 157 22.81 18.49 28.89
N VAL A 158 23.46 17.35 28.65
CA VAL A 158 23.31 16.13 29.46
C VAL A 158 24.63 15.83 30.19
N THR A 159 24.53 15.54 31.49
CA THR A 159 25.65 15.03 32.29
C THR A 159 25.69 13.51 32.17
N TYR A 160 26.68 12.99 31.45
CA TYR A 160 26.89 11.55 31.29
C TYR A 160 27.74 10.97 32.45
N PRO A 161 27.63 9.66 32.72
CA PRO A 161 28.55 8.96 33.62
C PRO A 161 30.02 9.20 33.24
N SER A 162 30.92 9.22 34.23
CA SER A 162 32.33 9.58 34.02
C SER A 162 33.09 8.67 33.07
N TYR A 163 32.63 7.42 32.91
CA TYR A 163 33.22 6.46 31.98
C TYR A 163 32.79 6.69 30.53
N TYR A 164 31.78 7.51 30.25
CA TYR A 164 31.39 7.80 28.87
C TYR A 164 32.50 8.60 28.18
N SER A 165 32.81 8.24 26.95
CA SER A 165 33.62 9.11 26.12
C SER A 165 32.92 10.45 25.88
N LYS A 166 33.69 11.54 25.82
CA LYS A 166 33.19 12.90 25.56
C LYS A 166 32.53 13.04 24.18
N TYR A 167 32.87 12.17 23.24
CA TYR A 167 32.44 12.20 21.85
C TYR A 167 31.75 10.89 21.48
N ALA A 168 30.92 10.92 20.44
CA ALA A 168 30.17 9.77 19.96
C ALA A 168 30.92 9.09 18.82
N TYR A 169 30.86 7.76 18.78
CA TYR A 169 31.54 6.96 17.76
C TYR A 169 30.70 5.78 17.32
N TYR A 170 30.88 5.35 16.06
CA TYR A 170 30.60 3.99 15.61
C TYR A 170 31.95 3.32 15.30
N GLU A 171 32.46 2.50 16.22
CA GLU A 171 33.68 1.71 16.04
C GLU A 171 33.32 0.22 16.06
N LEU A 172 32.51 -0.19 15.07
CA LEU A 172 31.96 -1.54 14.98
C LEU A 172 32.94 -2.44 14.20
N CYS A 173 33.29 -3.59 14.76
CA CYS A 173 34.04 -4.61 14.04
C CYS A 173 33.12 -5.60 13.34
N GLU A 174 31.95 -5.90 13.90
CA GLU A 174 30.91 -6.64 13.19
C GLU A 174 29.54 -6.31 13.81
N LEU A 175 28.51 -6.28 12.98
CA LEU A 175 27.11 -6.19 13.37
C LEU A 175 26.35 -7.26 12.60
N GLU A 176 25.90 -8.29 13.32
CA GLU A 176 25.18 -9.42 12.77
C GLU A 176 23.68 -9.27 13.08
N VAL A 177 22.83 -9.54 12.09
CA VAL A 177 21.36 -9.48 12.24
C VAL A 177 20.81 -10.85 11.91
N TYR A 178 20.24 -11.56 12.88
CA TYR A 178 19.77 -12.93 12.67
C TYR A 178 18.27 -12.99 12.40
N ASP A 179 17.90 -13.77 11.39
CA ASP A 179 16.54 -14.20 11.06
C ASP A 179 16.61 -15.66 10.58
N CYS A 180 15.47 -16.33 10.51
CA CYS A 180 15.33 -17.64 9.90
C CYS A 180 15.65 -17.62 8.40
N SER A 181 16.43 -18.60 7.97
CA SER A 181 16.71 -18.87 6.56
C SER A 181 15.43 -19.17 5.75
N ASN A 182 14.44 -19.80 6.39
CA ASN A 182 13.12 -20.05 5.83
C ASN A 182 12.12 -18.98 6.31
N PRO A 183 11.62 -18.11 5.42
CA PRO A 183 10.64 -17.10 5.78
C PRO A 183 9.37 -17.72 6.38
N GLY A 184 8.75 -17.01 7.32
CA GLY A 184 7.49 -17.43 7.95
C GLY A 184 7.60 -18.67 8.82
N HIS A 185 8.80 -18.96 9.34
CA HIS A 185 9.03 -20.01 10.33
C HIS A 185 9.70 -19.44 11.58
N PHE A 186 9.52 -20.13 12.70
CA PHE A 186 10.03 -19.76 14.02
C PHE A 186 10.48 -21.00 14.81
N GLY A 187 11.00 -20.75 16.01
CA GLY A 187 11.37 -21.77 16.97
C GLY A 187 12.75 -22.38 16.72
N PRO A 188 13.09 -23.45 17.44
CA PRO A 188 14.38 -24.10 17.30
C PRO A 188 14.55 -24.61 15.86
N ASN A 189 15.69 -24.28 15.27
CA ASN A 189 16.02 -24.61 13.89
C ASN A 189 15.04 -24.07 12.82
N CYS A 190 14.24 -23.03 13.12
CA CYS A 190 13.34 -22.38 12.15
C CYS A 190 12.43 -23.37 11.40
N SER A 191 11.93 -24.39 12.11
CA SER A 191 11.18 -25.50 11.52
C SER A 191 9.67 -25.41 11.77
N ILE A 192 9.20 -24.46 12.59
CA ILE A 192 7.78 -24.35 12.95
C ILE A 192 7.17 -23.22 12.11
N PRO A 193 6.15 -23.47 11.27
CA PRO A 193 5.54 -22.42 10.47
C PRO A 193 4.76 -21.44 11.37
N CYS A 194 4.83 -20.15 11.05
CA CYS A 194 4.05 -19.12 11.72
C CYS A 194 2.53 -19.39 11.60
N PRO A 195 1.73 -19.00 12.62
CA PRO A 195 0.28 -19.13 12.58
C PRO A 195 -0.34 -18.58 11.29
N ILE A 196 -1.42 -19.23 10.84
CA ILE A 196 -2.02 -18.96 9.51
C ILE A 196 -2.61 -17.57 9.37
N ASN A 197 -3.12 -17.03 10.46
CA ASN A 197 -3.77 -15.72 10.48
C ASN A 197 -2.82 -14.61 10.91
N CYS A 198 -1.51 -14.87 11.03
CA CYS A 198 -0.55 -13.78 11.12
C CYS A 198 -0.52 -13.02 9.79
N GLN A 199 -0.46 -11.69 9.87
CA GLN A 199 -0.25 -10.84 8.71
C GLN A 199 1.05 -11.23 7.99
N GLU A 200 0.96 -11.43 6.67
CA GLU A 200 2.09 -11.87 5.82
C GLU A 200 2.77 -13.18 6.28
N ARG A 201 2.10 -14.01 7.10
CA ARG A 201 2.70 -15.19 7.76
C ARG A 201 3.96 -14.86 8.56
N ARG A 202 4.01 -13.65 9.15
CA ARG A 202 5.15 -13.21 9.97
C ARG A 202 4.84 -13.36 11.45
N CYS A 203 5.79 -13.95 12.16
CA CYS A 203 5.75 -14.09 13.61
C CYS A 203 7.15 -13.90 14.19
N ASP A 204 7.19 -13.60 15.48
CA ASP A 204 8.39 -13.57 16.29
C ASP A 204 9.15 -14.89 16.14
N VAL A 205 10.42 -14.81 15.75
CA VAL A 205 11.25 -15.98 15.43
C VAL A 205 11.49 -16.86 16.66
N ASN A 206 11.40 -16.32 17.87
CA ASN A 206 11.70 -17.03 19.11
C ASN A 206 10.43 -17.61 19.77
N THR A 207 9.33 -16.87 19.73
CA THR A 207 8.09 -17.19 20.47
C THR A 207 6.95 -17.67 19.57
N GLY A 208 6.99 -17.35 18.26
CA GLY A 208 5.92 -17.66 17.32
C GLY A 208 4.72 -16.72 17.39
N GLN A 209 4.77 -15.69 18.23
CA GLN A 209 3.72 -14.69 18.35
C GLN A 209 3.62 -13.87 17.06
N CYS A 210 2.42 -13.71 16.54
CA CYS A 210 2.19 -12.89 15.36
C CYS A 210 2.51 -11.43 15.66
N LEU A 211 3.16 -10.78 14.69
CA LEU A 211 3.45 -9.34 14.76
C LEU A 211 2.22 -8.48 14.42
N GLY A 212 1.20 -9.10 13.82
CA GLY A 212 -0.09 -8.51 13.49
C GLY A 212 -1.03 -9.60 12.97
N CYS A 213 -2.34 -9.39 13.10
CA CYS A 213 -3.35 -10.34 12.66
C CYS A 213 -4.02 -9.92 11.35
N LEU A 214 -4.42 -10.91 10.55
CA LEU A 214 -5.34 -10.67 9.44
C LEU A 214 -6.68 -10.11 9.97
N PRO A 215 -7.41 -9.31 9.18
CA PRO A 215 -8.71 -8.80 9.59
C PRO A 215 -9.66 -9.90 10.06
N GLY A 216 -10.35 -9.66 11.17
CA GLY A 216 -11.26 -10.62 11.78
C GLY A 216 -10.62 -11.60 12.76
N TYR A 217 -9.33 -11.48 13.03
CA TYR A 217 -8.60 -12.29 14.00
C TYR A 217 -7.86 -11.43 15.02
N GLN A 218 -7.69 -11.97 16.22
CA GLN A 218 -7.00 -11.34 17.35
C GLN A 218 -6.27 -12.37 18.21
N GLY A 219 -5.63 -11.88 19.28
CA GLY A 219 -4.78 -12.68 20.16
C GLY A 219 -3.33 -12.76 19.67
N LEU A 220 -2.43 -13.21 20.55
CA LEU A 220 -0.99 -13.23 20.29
C LEU A 220 -0.59 -14.10 19.09
N ASN A 221 -1.40 -15.12 18.76
CA ASN A 221 -1.15 -16.04 17.65
C ASN A 221 -2.22 -15.94 16.55
N CYS A 222 -3.10 -14.93 16.62
CA CYS A 222 -4.22 -14.72 15.68
C CYS A 222 -5.13 -15.96 15.53
N ASP A 223 -5.24 -16.76 16.57
CA ASP A 223 -6.05 -17.97 16.64
C ASP A 223 -7.48 -17.69 17.13
N GLN A 224 -7.73 -16.49 17.64
CA GLN A 224 -9.04 -16.05 18.11
C GLN A 224 -9.71 -15.23 17.02
N VAL A 225 -11.00 -15.49 16.81
CA VAL A 225 -11.86 -14.62 15.99
C VAL A 225 -12.18 -13.36 16.80
N CYS A 226 -12.45 -12.23 16.13
CA CYS A 226 -12.92 -11.02 16.81
C CYS A 226 -14.07 -11.31 17.78
N ASP A 227 -14.06 -10.62 18.92
CA ASP A 227 -15.08 -10.74 19.94
C ASP A 227 -16.47 -10.38 19.41
N LEU A 228 -17.49 -10.76 20.19
CA LEU A 228 -18.87 -10.47 19.86
C LEU A 228 -19.03 -8.96 19.62
N GLN A 229 -19.65 -8.62 18.48
CA GLN A 229 -19.93 -7.26 18.01
C GLN A 229 -18.74 -6.47 17.42
N THR A 230 -17.59 -7.10 17.16
CA THR A 230 -16.49 -6.42 16.45
C THR A 230 -16.01 -7.18 15.21
N PHE A 231 -15.38 -6.45 14.28
CA PHE A 231 -14.87 -7.00 13.02
C PHE A 231 -13.70 -6.17 12.47
N GLY A 232 -13.09 -6.67 11.39
CA GLY A 232 -12.08 -5.96 10.61
C GLY A 232 -10.66 -6.03 11.21
N LEU A 233 -9.78 -5.15 10.76
CA LEU A 233 -8.39 -5.10 11.24
C LEU A 233 -8.36 -4.71 12.72
N GLU A 234 -7.58 -5.45 13.51
CA GLU A 234 -7.47 -5.28 14.97
C GLU A 234 -8.82 -5.33 15.71
N CYS A 235 -9.86 -5.91 15.09
CA CYS A 235 -11.22 -5.95 15.63
C CYS A 235 -11.74 -4.55 16.05
N SER A 236 -11.31 -3.52 15.33
CA SER A 236 -11.56 -2.11 15.68
C SER A 236 -12.92 -1.59 15.23
N GLN A 237 -13.62 -2.31 14.36
CA GLN A 237 -14.93 -1.89 13.83
C GLN A 237 -16.06 -2.58 14.57
N SER A 238 -17.13 -1.86 14.87
CA SER A 238 -18.30 -2.39 15.56
C SER A 238 -19.34 -2.90 14.56
N CYS A 239 -19.93 -4.07 14.84
CA CYS A 239 -21.04 -4.61 14.07
C CYS A 239 -22.25 -3.67 14.07
N GLY A 240 -23.01 -3.67 12.98
CA GLY A 240 -24.34 -3.06 12.95
C GLY A 240 -25.40 -3.94 13.62
N ASN A 241 -26.66 -3.56 13.47
CA ASN A 241 -27.79 -4.22 14.14
C ASN A 241 -28.28 -5.44 13.34
N CYS A 242 -27.49 -6.51 13.35
CA CYS A 242 -27.85 -7.79 12.76
C CYS A 242 -29.11 -8.38 13.41
N SER A 243 -29.91 -9.11 12.62
CA SER A 243 -31.12 -9.79 13.11
C SER A 243 -30.83 -10.76 14.25
N ASN A 244 -31.78 -10.89 15.19
CA ASN A 244 -31.77 -11.90 16.27
C ASN A 244 -30.54 -11.86 17.20
N GLY A 245 -29.81 -10.73 17.25
CA GLY A 245 -28.62 -10.60 18.10
C GLY A 245 -27.43 -11.44 17.63
N GLU A 246 -27.43 -11.89 16.37
CA GLU A 246 -26.26 -12.55 15.79
C GLU A 246 -25.07 -11.60 15.68
N THR A 247 -23.87 -12.18 15.76
CA THR A 247 -22.64 -11.42 15.52
C THR A 247 -22.42 -11.27 14.02
N CYS A 248 -22.03 -10.08 13.59
CA CYS A 248 -21.67 -9.85 12.20
C CYS A 248 -20.43 -10.66 11.81
N HIS A 249 -20.21 -10.85 10.52
CA HIS A 249 -19.06 -11.60 10.02
C HIS A 249 -17.75 -10.91 10.42
N HIS A 250 -16.95 -11.56 11.26
CA HIS A 250 -15.74 -11.01 11.88
C HIS A 250 -14.72 -10.36 10.94
N VAL A 251 -14.64 -10.76 9.66
CA VAL A 251 -13.72 -10.14 8.70
C VAL A 251 -14.24 -8.83 8.12
N ASN A 252 -15.51 -8.79 7.69
CA ASN A 252 -16.05 -7.71 6.86
C ASN A 252 -17.23 -6.97 7.50
N GLY A 253 -17.87 -7.49 8.54
CA GLY A 253 -18.98 -6.83 9.21
C GLY A 253 -20.36 -7.15 8.66
N SER A 254 -20.50 -8.09 7.72
CA SER A 254 -21.79 -8.40 7.08
C SER A 254 -22.71 -9.20 8.01
N CYS A 255 -24.01 -8.90 7.99
CA CYS A 255 -25.01 -9.69 8.72
C CYS A 255 -25.60 -10.78 7.82
N LEU A 256 -25.17 -12.02 8.00
CA LEU A 256 -25.53 -13.15 7.12
C LEU A 256 -27.03 -13.48 7.13
N GLN A 257 -27.72 -13.23 8.25
CA GLN A 257 -29.17 -13.46 8.40
C GLN A 257 -30.02 -12.21 8.21
N GLY A 258 -29.42 -11.11 7.74
CA GLY A 258 -30.09 -9.84 7.51
C GLY A 258 -30.08 -8.90 8.72
N CYS A 259 -30.90 -7.84 8.62
CA CYS A 259 -30.93 -6.73 9.56
C CYS A 259 -32.20 -6.70 10.40
N ASN A 260 -32.12 -6.07 11.57
CA ASN A 260 -33.31 -5.66 12.31
C ASN A 260 -34.21 -4.74 11.44
N GLU A 261 -35.51 -4.71 11.76
CA GLU A 261 -36.49 -3.94 11.00
C GLU A 261 -36.07 -2.48 10.79
N GLY A 262 -36.21 -1.99 9.56
CA GLY A 262 -35.90 -0.60 9.21
C GLY A 262 -34.45 -0.33 8.78
N LEU A 263 -33.61 -1.36 8.65
CA LEU A 263 -32.25 -1.27 8.09
C LEU A 263 -32.18 -2.03 6.76
N MET A 264 -31.44 -1.52 5.77
CA MET A 264 -31.46 -2.08 4.40
C MET A 264 -30.09 -2.28 3.75
N ASP A 265 -28.97 -2.05 4.46
CA ASP A 265 -27.61 -2.23 3.95
C ASP A 265 -26.95 -3.53 4.45
N TRP A 266 -25.86 -3.99 3.81
CA TRP A 266 -25.23 -5.31 4.04
C TRP A 266 -24.62 -5.49 5.45
N ASN A 267 -24.29 -4.40 6.12
CA ASN A 267 -23.74 -4.37 7.48
C ASN A 267 -24.74 -3.82 8.52
N CYS A 268 -25.98 -3.54 8.12
CA CYS A 268 -27.05 -3.08 9.00
C CYS A 268 -26.73 -1.81 9.81
N THR A 269 -25.96 -0.88 9.24
CA THR A 269 -25.66 0.43 9.87
C THR A 269 -26.61 1.54 9.41
N THR A 270 -27.16 1.43 8.20
CA THR A 270 -27.95 2.50 7.58
C THR A 270 -29.45 2.23 7.74
N GLY A 271 -30.12 3.14 8.47
CA GLY A 271 -31.58 3.17 8.57
C GLY A 271 -32.23 3.48 7.23
N ARG A 272 -33.45 3.00 7.04
CA ARG A 272 -34.34 3.42 5.96
C ARG A 272 -34.60 4.91 6.19
N GLN A 273 -33.86 5.77 5.48
CA GLN A 273 -34.39 7.09 5.20
C GLN A 273 -35.73 6.83 4.52
N THR A 274 -36.81 7.26 5.17
CA THR A 274 -38.03 7.58 4.43
C THR A 274 -37.67 8.79 3.58
N ASP A 275 -36.86 8.57 2.55
CA ASP A 275 -36.79 9.54 1.49
C ASP A 275 -38.20 9.58 0.93
N ASP A 276 -38.78 10.77 0.96
CA ASP A 276 -39.85 11.25 0.10
C ASP A 276 -39.48 11.10 -1.40
N LEU A 277 -38.84 10.00 -1.79
CA LEU A 277 -38.49 9.64 -3.16
C LEU A 277 -39.67 9.01 -3.90
N LEU A 278 -40.87 9.50 -3.60
CA LEU A 278 -41.98 9.55 -4.55
C LEU A 278 -42.95 10.69 -4.19
N SER A 279 -42.47 11.81 -3.64
CA SER A 279 -43.26 13.04 -3.73
C SER A 279 -42.90 13.70 -5.05
N CYS A 280 -43.72 13.43 -6.08
CA CYS A 280 -43.76 14.30 -7.24
C CYS A 280 -44.14 15.68 -6.74
N ASP A 281 -43.14 16.52 -6.47
CA ASP A 281 -43.37 17.89 -6.09
C ASP A 281 -44.26 18.49 -7.18
N ASN A 282 -45.48 18.93 -6.83
CA ASN A 282 -46.49 19.38 -7.81
C ASN A 282 -45.90 20.42 -8.79
N LYS A 283 -44.87 21.14 -8.34
CA LYS A 283 -44.07 22.05 -9.15
C LYS A 283 -43.40 21.41 -10.37
N LEU A 284 -42.83 20.21 -10.24
CA LEU A 284 -42.13 19.54 -11.34
C LEU A 284 -43.10 19.02 -12.42
N ILE A 285 -44.26 18.50 -12.00
CA ILE A 285 -45.34 18.13 -12.93
C ILE A 285 -45.81 19.36 -13.71
N VAL A 286 -46.03 20.49 -13.02
CA VAL A 286 -46.44 21.74 -13.67
C VAL A 286 -45.39 22.22 -14.68
N ILE A 287 -44.09 22.14 -14.35
CA ILE A 287 -43.01 22.52 -15.27
C ILE A 287 -43.01 21.63 -16.53
N CYS A 288 -43.14 20.32 -16.39
CA CYS A 288 -43.17 19.39 -17.53
C CYS A 288 -44.36 19.67 -18.46
N VAL A 289 -45.54 19.95 -17.89
CA VAL A 289 -46.75 20.29 -18.66
C VAL A 289 -46.56 21.62 -19.40
N VAL A 290 -46.05 22.65 -18.72
CA VAL A 290 -45.78 23.96 -19.33
C VAL A 290 -44.76 23.85 -20.46
N MET A 291 -43.66 23.10 -20.25
CA MET A 291 -42.65 22.86 -21.28
C MET A 291 -43.23 22.15 -22.51
N ALA A 292 -44.07 21.14 -22.31
CA ALA A 292 -44.75 20.45 -23.41
C ALA A 292 -45.65 21.41 -24.20
N PHE A 293 -46.42 22.28 -23.53
CA PHE A 293 -47.24 23.30 -24.21
C PHE A 293 -46.40 24.30 -24.98
N VAL A 294 -45.27 24.77 -24.43
CA VAL A 294 -44.37 25.69 -25.15
C VAL A 294 -43.79 25.04 -26.40
N ILE A 295 -43.40 23.76 -26.33
CA ILE A 295 -42.89 23.02 -27.49
C ILE A 295 -43.97 22.87 -28.57
N VAL A 296 -45.21 22.53 -28.18
CA VAL A 296 -46.33 22.42 -29.12
C VAL A 296 -46.65 23.77 -29.76
N LEU A 297 -46.69 24.84 -28.97
CA LEU A 297 -46.99 26.19 -29.47
C LEU A 297 -45.89 26.70 -30.41
N THR A 298 -44.62 26.56 -30.02
CA THR A 298 -43.48 26.96 -30.85
C THR A 298 -43.43 26.14 -32.14
N GLY A 299 -43.64 24.83 -32.07
CA GLY A 299 -43.76 23.97 -33.26
C GLY A 299 -44.91 24.37 -34.17
N SER A 300 -46.08 24.71 -33.61
CA SER A 300 -47.25 25.16 -34.36
C SER A 300 -47.01 26.51 -35.06
N VAL A 301 -46.36 27.46 -34.38
CA VAL A 301 -45.99 28.77 -34.94
C VAL A 301 -44.96 28.62 -36.05
N LEU A 302 -43.93 27.79 -35.85
CA LEU A 302 -42.93 27.51 -36.88
C LEU A 302 -43.57 26.85 -38.11
N ASN A 303 -44.48 25.89 -37.91
CA ASN A 303 -45.23 25.26 -38.99
C ASN A 303 -46.12 26.28 -39.72
N TYR A 304 -46.78 27.19 -39.00
CA TYR A 304 -47.55 28.28 -39.59
C TYR A 304 -46.67 29.26 -40.39
N ILE A 305 -45.51 29.65 -39.88
CA ILE A 305 -44.56 30.52 -40.58
C ILE A 305 -44.03 29.83 -41.84
N TYR A 306 -43.70 28.55 -41.74
CA TYR A 306 -43.31 27.73 -42.89
C TYR A 306 -44.43 27.64 -43.94
N TRP A 307 -45.66 27.38 -43.51
CA TRP A 307 -46.84 27.38 -44.38
C TRP A 307 -47.06 28.74 -45.06
N LYS A 308 -46.92 29.83 -44.30
CA LYS A 308 -47.05 31.21 -44.79
C LYS A 308 -45.95 31.56 -45.78
N SER A 309 -44.70 31.13 -45.55
CA SER A 309 -43.59 31.39 -46.48
C SER A 309 -43.79 30.62 -47.79
N LYS A 310 -44.21 29.36 -47.72
CA LYS A 310 -44.48 28.51 -48.89
C LYS A 310 -45.66 29.00 -49.73
N ASN A 311 -46.68 29.60 -49.10
CA ASN A 311 -47.84 30.14 -49.80
C ASN A 311 -47.68 31.60 -50.26
N LYS A 312 -46.53 32.25 -50.01
CA LYS A 312 -46.27 33.65 -50.41
C LYS A 312 -46.36 33.83 -51.93
N GLU A 313 -45.92 32.84 -52.71
CA GLU A 313 -46.02 32.84 -54.18
C GLU A 313 -47.45 32.63 -54.68
N ARG A 314 -48.29 31.87 -53.96
CA ARG A 314 -49.72 31.71 -54.28
C ARG A 314 -50.53 33.00 -54.08
N PHE A 315 -50.18 33.83 -53.10
CA PHE A 315 -50.82 35.13 -52.90
C PHE A 315 -50.40 36.17 -53.95
N GLN A 316 -49.14 36.16 -54.40
CA GLN A 316 -48.69 37.03 -55.50
C GLN A 316 -49.24 36.60 -56.86
N ASN A 317 -49.35 35.29 -57.12
CA ASN A 317 -49.92 34.78 -58.37
C ASN A 317 -51.43 35.06 -58.52
N LYS A 318 -52.17 35.19 -57.40
CA LYS A 318 -53.59 35.61 -57.44
C LYS A 318 -53.76 37.08 -57.85
N GLN A 319 -52.83 37.96 -57.43
CA GLN A 319 -52.80 39.36 -57.87
C GLN A 319 -52.28 39.52 -59.30
N ILE A 320 -51.36 38.66 -59.75
CA ILE A 320 -50.82 38.69 -61.12
C ILE A 320 -51.84 38.13 -62.14
N LEU A 321 -52.67 37.15 -61.78
CA LEU A 321 -53.75 36.62 -62.62
C LEU A 321 -54.86 37.64 -62.92
N GLU A 322 -55.18 38.52 -61.96
CA GLU A 322 -56.15 39.60 -62.17
C GLU A 322 -55.60 40.75 -63.03
N LEU A 323 -54.28 40.96 -63.06
CA LEU A 323 -53.62 41.93 -63.94
C LEU A 323 -53.32 41.38 -65.35
N SER A 324 -53.12 40.07 -65.52
CA SER A 324 -52.89 39.47 -66.85
C SER A 324 -54.17 39.25 -67.67
N ALA A 325 -55.35 39.20 -67.03
CA ALA A 325 -56.65 39.16 -67.71
C ALA A 325 -57.04 40.52 -68.36
N ALA A 326 -56.35 41.61 -68.00
CA ALA A 326 -56.64 42.95 -68.50
C ALA A 326 -55.77 43.40 -69.69
N ASN A 327 -54.73 42.64 -70.09
CA ASN A 327 -53.68 43.17 -70.98
C ASN A 327 -53.22 42.22 -72.11
N THR A 328 -54.08 41.30 -72.56
CA THR A 328 -53.83 40.49 -73.77
C THR A 328 -54.77 40.90 -74.91
N ASN A 329 -54.56 42.12 -75.40
CA ASN A 329 -54.80 42.48 -76.80
C ASN A 329 -53.46 43.01 -77.33
N ASP A 330 -52.99 42.38 -78.39
CA ASP A 330 -51.92 42.79 -79.29
C ASP A 330 -50.56 42.10 -79.16
N THR A 331 -50.10 41.63 -80.32
CA THR A 331 -48.81 41.06 -80.70
C THR A 331 -48.40 39.65 -80.26
N SER A 332 -48.82 38.70 -81.12
CA SER A 332 -48.20 37.43 -81.50
C SER A 332 -46.68 37.50 -81.72
N LYS A 333 -45.86 36.53 -81.26
CA LYS A 333 -45.33 35.31 -81.92
C LYS A 333 -44.06 34.98 -81.10
N GLU A 334 -43.66 33.78 -80.70
CA GLU A 334 -43.47 32.48 -81.36
C GLU A 334 -43.22 31.49 -80.19
N GLU A 335 -43.88 30.31 -80.16
CA GLU A 335 -43.25 28.97 -80.31
C GLU A 335 -42.19 28.62 -79.24
N ILE A 336 -42.16 27.48 -78.54
CA ILE A 336 -42.60 26.08 -78.78
C ILE A 336 -42.35 25.27 -77.47
N ALA A 337 -43.09 24.15 -77.32
CA ALA A 337 -42.85 22.95 -76.47
C ALA A 337 -42.80 23.11 -74.94
N ALA A 338 -43.72 22.58 -74.12
CA ALA A 338 -44.23 21.20 -73.97
C ALA A 338 -43.13 20.15 -73.69
N ASP A 339 -42.92 19.77 -72.42
CA ASP A 339 -43.41 18.48 -71.89
C ASP A 339 -42.97 18.25 -70.42
N ASP A 340 -43.86 17.55 -69.70
CA ASP A 340 -43.79 16.74 -68.47
C ASP A 340 -42.62 16.87 -67.47
N SER A 341 -42.88 17.18 -66.20
CA SER A 341 -43.45 16.35 -65.12
C SER A 341 -42.47 15.38 -64.45
N LYS A 342 -42.42 15.49 -63.12
CA LYS A 342 -42.05 14.51 -62.08
C LYS A 342 -42.01 15.28 -60.75
N GLN A 343 -42.48 14.82 -59.60
CA GLN A 343 -43.04 13.53 -59.18
C GLN A 343 -43.58 13.76 -57.74
N TYR A 344 -44.70 13.14 -57.38
CA TYR A 344 -45.12 12.95 -55.99
C TYR A 344 -45.08 11.44 -55.69
N THR A 345 -44.44 11.11 -54.55
CA THR A 345 -44.70 9.98 -53.61
C THR A 345 -44.67 8.54 -54.17
N ASP A 346 -44.60 7.43 -53.42
CA ASP A 346 -45.11 7.01 -52.10
C ASP A 346 -44.26 5.79 -51.61
N LEU A 347 -43.89 5.67 -50.32
CA LEU A 347 -44.48 4.87 -49.22
C LEU A 347 -44.38 3.33 -49.28
N GLN A 348 -44.14 2.78 -48.05
CA GLN A 348 -44.52 1.44 -47.52
C GLN A 348 -43.62 0.22 -47.85
N LYS A 349 -43.38 -0.81 -47.01
CA LYS A 349 -43.79 -1.22 -45.64
C LYS A 349 -43.04 -2.55 -45.29
N GLU A 350 -42.90 -2.87 -43.99
CA GLU A 350 -42.74 -4.21 -43.34
C GLU A 350 -41.58 -5.17 -43.73
N ARG A 351 -40.87 -5.71 -42.72
CA ARG A 351 -41.07 -7.07 -42.15
C ARG A 351 -39.84 -7.52 -41.30
N GLU A 352 -40.13 -8.27 -40.25
CA GLU A 352 -39.23 -8.89 -39.25
C GLU A 352 -38.17 -9.86 -39.83
N LEU A 353 -37.01 -10.01 -39.15
CA LEU A 353 -36.43 -11.32 -38.80
C LEU A 353 -35.32 -11.23 -37.73
N ASN A 354 -35.35 -12.18 -36.80
CA ASN A 354 -34.26 -12.59 -35.89
C ASN A 354 -33.51 -13.81 -36.52
N PRO A 355 -32.65 -14.59 -35.83
CA PRO A 355 -31.18 -14.66 -35.95
C PRO A 355 -30.60 -16.00 -36.50
N TYR A 356 -29.27 -16.01 -36.69
CA TYR A 356 -28.31 -17.14 -36.91
C TYR A 356 -28.22 -17.86 -38.26
N GLU A 357 -27.08 -17.66 -38.93
CA GLU A 357 -26.22 -18.63 -39.66
C GLU A 357 -25.08 -17.80 -40.28
N GLY A 358 -23.79 -18.14 -40.33
CA GLY A 358 -23.04 -19.37 -40.23
C GLY A 358 -21.83 -19.23 -41.18
N LEU A 359 -20.69 -19.87 -40.84
CA LEU A 359 -19.52 -20.19 -41.70
C LEU A 359 -18.50 -19.03 -41.95
N ARG A 360 -17.23 -19.15 -41.52
CA ARG A 360 -16.11 -19.94 -42.12
C ARG A 360 -15.93 -19.55 -43.62
N ILE A 361 -14.78 -19.17 -44.19
CA ILE A 361 -13.41 -19.74 -44.30
C ILE A 361 -12.54 -18.59 -44.92
N TYR A 362 -11.25 -18.37 -44.61
CA TYR A 362 -10.01 -18.69 -45.40
C TYR A 362 -8.81 -18.02 -44.67
N SER A 363 -7.90 -18.78 -44.04
CA SER A 363 -6.63 -19.36 -44.54
C SER A 363 -5.43 -18.41 -44.60
N ASN A 364 -4.46 -18.61 -43.69
CA ASN A 364 -3.13 -19.15 -44.02
C ASN A 364 -2.46 -19.71 -42.77
#